data_AF-A0A8H6DVE3-F1
#
_entry.id   AF-A0A8H6DVE3-F1
#
_cell.length_a   1.000
_cell.length_b   1.000
_cell.length_c   1.000
_cell.angle_alpha   90.00
_cell.angle_beta   90.00
_cell.angle_gamma   90.00
#
_symmetry.space_group_name_H-M   'P 1'
#
loop_
_entity.id
_entity.type
_entity.pdbx_description
1 polymer ?
#
loop_
_entity_poly.entity_id
_entity_poly.type
_entity_poly.pdbx_seq_one_letter_code
_entity_poly.pdbx_strand_id
1 'polypeptide(L)'
;PQNFCAACGNPASNVCVGCKSDTYSRYYCGKVCQTNDRPNHKNACKDAQLEKALTRIAEIVQQAYLNFCETTWDVPVLRIDRVPDGLEIHWADRTKSTSHFSRFAAHLAISQNVHEATLVAMCCNEPQAHLHGLIKALVEEMPVKIEEPQVILRSVSQKITIFRKDAGTNANWPNYQHANLQIAGSLTLPVHDTESAEPYGLGDIRRTRTRQLSKKCIDSVTTNLSSTR
;
A
#
# COMPACT_ATOMS: atom_id res chain seq x y z
N PRO A 1 8.59 -5.85 -26.97
CA PRO A 1 9.91 -5.96 -26.29
C PRO A 1 10.39 -7.41 -26.27
N GLN A 2 11.57 -7.70 -26.82
CA GLN A 2 12.18 -9.03 -26.69
C GLN A 2 12.89 -9.13 -25.34
N ASN A 3 12.60 -10.19 -24.59
CA ASN A 3 13.26 -10.47 -23.33
C ASN A 3 14.48 -11.36 -23.57
N PHE A 4 15.59 -11.09 -22.87
CA PHE A 4 16.84 -11.83 -23.02
C PHE A 4 17.11 -12.72 -21.80
N CYS A 5 17.75 -13.87 -22.03
CA CYS A 5 18.14 -14.82 -21.01
C CYS A 5 19.20 -14.21 -20.10
N ALA A 6 18.94 -14.14 -18.80
CA ALA A 6 19.88 -13.57 -17.83
C ALA A 6 21.19 -14.36 -17.69
N ALA A 7 21.23 -15.62 -18.14
CA ALA A 7 22.42 -16.47 -18.05
C ALA A 7 23.29 -16.47 -19.32
N CYS A 8 22.70 -16.36 -20.51
CA CYS A 8 23.42 -16.53 -21.78
C CYS A 8 23.12 -15.47 -22.85
N GLY A 9 22.24 -14.51 -22.59
CA GLY A 9 21.92 -13.42 -23.52
C GLY A 9 20.99 -13.79 -24.69
N ASN A 10 20.71 -15.06 -24.94
CA ASN A 10 19.80 -15.49 -26.01
C ASN A 10 18.34 -15.04 -25.75
N PRO A 11 17.50 -14.92 -26.79
CA PRO A 11 16.07 -14.67 -26.62
C PRO A 11 15.42 -15.65 -25.65
N ALA A 12 14.57 -15.13 -24.77
CA ALA A 12 13.97 -15.88 -23.68
C ALA A 12 12.47 -15.58 -23.56
N SER A 13 11.68 -16.63 -23.38
CA SER A 13 10.24 -16.56 -23.09
C SER A 13 9.90 -17.05 -21.69
N ASN A 14 10.74 -17.90 -21.09
CA ASN A 14 10.48 -18.41 -19.75
C ASN A 14 10.85 -17.37 -18.70
N VAL A 15 10.00 -17.22 -17.69
CA VAL A 15 10.20 -16.27 -16.59
C VAL A 15 10.29 -17.04 -15.26
N CYS A 16 11.16 -16.58 -14.36
CA CYS A 16 11.19 -17.11 -13.01
C CYS A 16 9.88 -16.83 -12.29
N VAL A 17 9.11 -17.89 -12.00
CA VAL A 17 7.81 -17.78 -11.33
C VAL A 17 7.93 -17.15 -9.94
N GLY A 18 9.06 -17.37 -9.25
CA GLY A 18 9.30 -16.83 -7.92
C GLY A 18 9.36 -15.30 -7.90
N CYS A 19 10.08 -14.69 -8.83
CA CYS A 19 10.24 -13.23 -8.85
C CYS A 19 9.37 -12.50 -9.87
N LYS A 20 8.52 -13.21 -10.62
CA LYS A 20 7.63 -12.60 -11.62
C LYS A 20 6.66 -11.62 -10.94
N SER A 21 6.80 -10.35 -11.32
CA SER A 21 5.93 -9.24 -10.95
C SER A 21 5.89 -8.23 -12.10
N ASP A 22 5.03 -7.21 -11.98
CA ASP A 22 4.90 -6.14 -12.97
C ASP A 22 6.13 -5.23 -13.01
N THR A 23 6.89 -5.16 -11.91
CA THR A 23 8.05 -4.25 -11.78
C THR A 23 9.40 -4.94 -11.94
N TYR A 24 9.43 -6.26 -11.75
CA TYR A 24 10.63 -7.07 -11.85
C TYR A 24 10.28 -8.47 -12.33
N SER A 25 11.04 -8.96 -13.31
CA SER A 25 10.95 -10.33 -13.81
C SER A 25 12.30 -10.73 -14.39
N ARG A 26 12.74 -11.97 -14.14
CA ARG A 26 13.99 -12.51 -14.69
C ARG A 26 13.70 -13.62 -15.69
N TYR A 27 14.24 -13.48 -16.89
CA TYR A 27 13.93 -14.33 -18.04
C TYR A 27 15.07 -15.31 -18.35
N TYR A 28 14.70 -16.49 -18.85
CA TYR A 28 15.61 -17.56 -19.21
C TYR A 28 15.15 -18.25 -20.49
N CYS A 29 16.08 -18.72 -21.31
CA CYS A 29 15.74 -19.56 -22.46
C CYS A 29 15.34 -20.98 -22.05
N GLY A 30 15.70 -21.42 -20.83
CA GLY A 30 15.29 -22.72 -20.30
C GLY A 30 15.77 -22.99 -18.87
N LYS A 31 15.37 -24.14 -18.32
CA LYS A 31 15.64 -24.55 -16.93
C LYS A 31 17.13 -24.64 -16.60
N VAL A 32 17.97 -25.03 -17.57
CA VAL A 32 19.44 -25.11 -17.39
C VAL A 32 20.00 -23.73 -17.08
N CYS A 33 19.67 -22.73 -17.90
CA CYS A 33 20.10 -21.34 -17.69
C CYS A 33 19.57 -20.75 -16.37
N GLN A 34 18.32 -21.06 -16.01
CA GLN A 34 17.76 -20.64 -14.72
C GLN A 34 18.52 -21.25 -13.53
N THR A 35 18.89 -22.53 -13.63
CA THR A 35 19.63 -23.23 -12.58
C THR A 35 21.04 -22.68 -12.44
N ASN A 36 21.72 -22.42 -13.57
CA ASN A 36 23.07 -21.86 -13.59
C ASN A 36 23.14 -20.45 -13.02
N ASP A 37 22.13 -19.62 -13.27
CA ASP A 37 22.04 -18.26 -12.74
C ASP A 37 21.51 -18.20 -11.29
N ARG A 38 21.07 -19.34 -10.72
CA ARG A 38 20.50 -19.40 -9.36
C ARG A 38 21.40 -18.77 -8.30
N PRO A 39 22.73 -18.99 -8.25
CA PRO A 39 23.59 -18.36 -7.25
C PRO A 39 23.55 -16.83 -7.30
N ASN A 40 23.51 -16.24 -8.49
CA ASN A 40 23.48 -14.79 -8.71
C ASN A 40 22.07 -14.20 -8.53
N HIS A 41 21.04 -14.99 -8.80
CA HIS A 41 19.65 -14.56 -8.73
C HIS A 41 19.01 -14.73 -7.35
N LYS A 42 19.48 -15.69 -6.54
CA LYS A 42 18.80 -16.18 -5.32
C LYS A 42 18.33 -15.06 -4.38
N ASN A 43 19.18 -14.09 -4.08
CA ASN A 43 18.85 -13.03 -3.12
C ASN A 43 17.82 -12.06 -3.70
N ALA A 44 18.05 -11.54 -4.91
CA ALA A 44 17.07 -10.70 -5.60
C ALA A 44 15.73 -11.42 -5.83
N CYS A 45 15.76 -12.75 -6.03
CA CYS A 45 14.56 -13.58 -6.12
C CYS A 45 13.77 -13.60 -4.80
N LYS A 46 14.45 -13.74 -3.67
CA LYS A 46 13.83 -13.71 -2.33
C LYS A 46 13.22 -12.35 -2.04
N ASP A 47 13.91 -11.26 -2.37
CA ASP A 47 13.39 -9.90 -2.15
C ASP A 47 12.11 -9.65 -2.96
N ALA A 48 12.09 -10.08 -4.22
CA ALA A 48 10.89 -9.98 -5.06
C ALA A 48 9.73 -10.86 -4.55
N GLN A 49 10.03 -12.04 -4.00
CA GLN A 49 9.02 -12.90 -3.35
C GLN A 49 8.44 -12.24 -2.11
N LEU A 50 9.30 -11.63 -1.28
CA LEU A 50 8.89 -10.90 -0.10
C LEU A 50 7.98 -9.71 -0.47
N GLU A 51 8.37 -8.92 -1.47
CA GLU A 51 7.56 -7.80 -1.97
C GLU A 51 6.18 -8.26 -2.46
N LYS A 52 6.12 -9.39 -3.17
CA LYS A 52 4.87 -9.99 -3.65
C LYS A 52 3.99 -10.43 -2.49
N ALA A 53 4.55 -11.09 -1.49
CA ALA A 53 3.83 -11.52 -0.30
C ALA A 53 3.28 -10.31 0.48
N LEU A 54 4.12 -9.29 0.73
CA LEU A 54 3.69 -8.06 1.40
C LEU A 54 2.63 -7.29 0.62
N THR A 55 2.71 -7.25 -0.72
CA THR A 55 1.65 -6.67 -1.56
C THR A 55 0.34 -7.43 -1.38
N ARG A 56 0.38 -8.76 -1.37
CA ARG A 56 -0.81 -9.57 -1.17
C ARG A 56 -1.42 -9.36 0.21
N ILE A 57 -0.59 -9.27 1.25
CA ILE A 57 -1.02 -8.98 2.62
C ILE A 57 -1.69 -7.61 2.68
N ALA A 58 -1.11 -6.59 2.03
CA ALA A 58 -1.70 -5.25 1.97
C ALA A 58 -3.10 -5.26 1.35
N GLU A 59 -3.30 -5.98 0.24
CA GLU A 59 -4.61 -6.16 -0.40
C GLU A 59 -5.63 -6.83 0.53
N ILE A 60 -5.23 -7.90 1.24
CA ILE A 60 -6.09 -8.61 2.18
C ILE A 60 -6.51 -7.69 3.33
N VAL A 61 -5.55 -6.96 3.91
CA VAL A 61 -5.79 -6.03 5.03
C VAL A 61 -6.70 -4.88 4.58
N GLN A 62 -6.46 -4.32 3.40
CA GLN A 62 -7.31 -3.26 2.83
C GLN A 62 -8.74 -3.75 2.62
N GLN A 63 -8.93 -4.92 2.00
CA GLN A 63 -10.26 -5.48 1.78
C GLN A 63 -10.98 -5.80 3.09
N ALA A 64 -10.26 -6.38 4.07
CA ALA A 64 -10.80 -6.66 5.38
C ALA A 64 -11.26 -5.37 6.08
N TYR A 65 -10.47 -4.29 5.98
CA TYR A 65 -10.83 -3.00 6.55
C TYR A 65 -12.05 -2.37 5.87
N LEU A 66 -12.09 -2.36 4.54
CA LEU A 66 -13.24 -1.83 3.80
C LEU A 66 -14.53 -2.57 4.14
N ASN A 67 -14.48 -3.90 4.22
CA ASN A 67 -15.62 -4.71 4.62
C ASN A 67 -16.05 -4.41 6.07
N PHE A 68 -15.09 -4.23 6.98
CA PHE A 68 -15.36 -3.82 8.35
C PHE A 68 -16.09 -2.46 8.36
N CYS A 69 -15.51 -1.43 7.75
CA CYS A 69 -16.12 -0.09 7.66
C CYS A 69 -17.53 -0.12 7.05
N GLU A 70 -17.76 -0.90 6.00
CA GLU A 70 -19.08 -0.98 5.36
C GLU A 70 -20.11 -1.67 6.27
N THR A 71 -19.71 -2.72 6.98
CA THR A 71 -20.60 -3.49 7.87
C THR A 71 -20.84 -2.82 9.22
N THR A 72 -19.89 -2.02 9.70
CA THR A 72 -19.99 -1.25 10.95
C THR A 72 -20.24 0.24 10.69
N TRP A 73 -20.73 0.59 9.51
CA TRP A 73 -21.00 1.98 9.16
C TRP A 73 -22.02 2.60 10.11
N ASP A 74 -21.76 3.81 10.61
CA ASP A 74 -22.51 4.40 11.73
C ASP A 74 -23.02 5.83 11.46
N VAL A 75 -22.73 6.39 10.27
CA VAL A 75 -23.16 7.75 9.90
C VAL A 75 -23.98 7.74 8.62
N PRO A 76 -25.29 8.04 8.64
CA PRO A 76 -26.06 8.11 7.40
C PRO A 76 -25.48 9.17 6.45
N VAL A 77 -25.25 8.78 5.19
CA VAL A 77 -24.75 9.68 4.14
C VAL A 77 -25.93 10.18 3.33
N LEU A 78 -26.09 11.50 3.26
CA LEU A 78 -27.18 12.15 2.53
C LEU A 78 -26.83 12.35 1.06
N ARG A 79 -25.56 12.69 0.78
CA ARG A 79 -25.08 13.01 -0.57
C ARG A 79 -23.56 12.89 -0.64
N ILE A 80 -23.06 12.54 -1.81
CA ILE A 80 -21.64 12.55 -2.15
C ILE A 80 -21.50 13.33 -3.45
N ASP A 81 -20.75 14.43 -3.44
CA ASP A 81 -20.52 15.26 -4.62
C ASP A 81 -19.06 15.19 -5.06
N ARG A 82 -18.83 15.15 -6.37
CA ARG A 82 -17.51 15.39 -6.94
C ARG A 82 -17.34 16.89 -7.17
N VAL A 83 -16.26 17.43 -6.63
CA VAL A 83 -15.87 18.82 -6.79
C VAL A 83 -14.48 18.89 -7.44
N PRO A 84 -14.09 20.03 -8.05
CA PRO A 84 -12.81 20.13 -8.75
C PRO A 84 -11.59 19.74 -7.92
N ASP A 85 -11.63 19.94 -6.60
CA ASP A 85 -10.54 19.65 -5.67
C ASP A 85 -10.67 18.31 -4.93
N GLY A 86 -11.73 17.52 -5.17
CA GLY A 86 -11.91 16.23 -4.51
C GLY A 86 -13.37 15.78 -4.34
N LEU A 87 -13.71 15.32 -3.13
CA LEU A 87 -15.04 14.84 -2.76
C LEU A 87 -15.63 15.64 -1.60
N GLU A 88 -16.92 15.95 -1.70
CA GLU A 88 -17.73 16.44 -0.59
C GLU A 88 -18.69 15.35 -0.13
N ILE A 89 -18.66 15.03 1.16
CA ILE A 89 -19.53 14.01 1.76
C ILE A 89 -20.43 14.70 2.78
N HIS A 90 -21.74 14.62 2.55
CA HIS A 90 -22.73 15.23 3.44
C HIS A 90 -23.29 14.18 4.38
N TRP A 91 -22.96 14.31 5.66
CA TRP A 91 -23.45 13.41 6.71
C TRP A 91 -24.73 13.93 7.32
N ALA A 92 -25.63 13.01 7.66
CA ALA A 92 -26.80 13.30 8.44
C ALA A 92 -26.43 13.60 9.90
N ASP A 93 -27.36 14.21 10.61
CA ASP A 93 -27.28 14.43 12.05
C ASP A 93 -27.35 13.09 12.79
N ARG A 94 -26.23 12.71 13.42
CA ARG A 94 -26.10 11.43 14.14
C ARG A 94 -27.01 11.36 15.36
N THR A 95 -27.34 12.50 15.98
CA THR A 95 -28.19 12.54 17.18
C THR A 95 -29.62 12.08 16.92
N LYS A 96 -30.03 12.03 15.65
CA LYS A 96 -31.36 11.59 15.22
C LYS A 96 -31.42 10.10 14.88
N SER A 97 -30.29 9.39 14.90
CA SER A 97 -30.28 7.95 14.67
C SER A 97 -30.64 7.20 15.96
N THR A 98 -31.57 6.26 15.87
CA THR A 98 -31.88 5.31 16.96
C THR A 98 -31.04 4.04 16.87
N SER A 99 -30.26 3.86 15.80
CA SER A 99 -29.38 2.70 15.60
C SER A 99 -27.92 3.10 15.72
N HIS A 100 -27.11 2.22 16.31
CA HIS A 100 -25.66 2.36 16.37
C HIS A 100 -24.99 2.15 15.01
N PHE A 101 -25.63 1.37 14.12
CA PHE A 101 -25.15 1.12 12.77
C PHE A 101 -26.22 1.47 11.74
N SER A 102 -25.79 2.03 10.63
CA SER A 102 -26.62 2.35 9.48
C SER A 102 -26.08 1.61 8.27
N ARG A 103 -26.95 1.16 7.38
CA ARG A 103 -26.49 0.59 6.11
C ARG A 103 -25.75 1.67 5.31
N PHE A 104 -24.56 1.34 4.80
CA PHE A 104 -23.84 2.22 3.92
C PHE A 104 -24.65 2.55 2.65
N ALA A 105 -24.67 3.83 2.27
CA ALA A 105 -25.43 4.32 1.13
C ALA A 105 -24.68 4.08 -0.20
N ALA A 106 -24.39 2.82 -0.53
CA ALA A 106 -23.58 2.43 -1.70
C ALA A 106 -24.09 3.02 -3.03
N HIS A 107 -25.41 3.23 -3.15
CA HIS A 107 -26.03 3.83 -4.33
C HIS A 107 -25.61 5.30 -4.58
N LEU A 108 -25.09 5.99 -3.57
CA LEU A 108 -24.56 7.36 -3.72
C LEU A 108 -23.12 7.37 -4.27
N ALA A 109 -22.41 6.24 -4.24
CA ALA A 109 -21.07 6.14 -4.75
C ALA A 109 -21.07 5.79 -6.24
N ILE A 110 -20.72 6.77 -7.09
CA ILE A 110 -20.74 6.62 -8.56
C ILE A 110 -19.62 5.74 -9.14
N SER A 111 -18.69 5.28 -8.30
CA SER A 111 -17.58 4.42 -8.70
C SER A 111 -16.99 3.72 -7.47
N GLN A 112 -16.33 2.58 -7.68
CA GLN A 112 -15.66 1.83 -6.61
C GLN A 112 -14.68 2.71 -5.82
N ASN A 113 -13.91 3.57 -6.50
CA ASN A 113 -12.98 4.47 -5.82
C ASN A 113 -13.68 5.46 -4.88
N VAL A 114 -14.84 5.99 -5.28
CA VAL A 114 -15.65 6.90 -4.44
C VAL A 114 -16.25 6.13 -3.26
N HIS A 115 -16.68 4.89 -3.50
CA HIS A 115 -17.19 4.00 -2.47
C HIS A 115 -16.14 3.78 -1.37
N GLU A 116 -14.96 3.31 -1.76
CA GLU A 116 -13.85 3.03 -0.84
C GLU A 116 -13.36 4.30 -0.13
N ALA A 117 -13.20 5.41 -0.85
CA ALA A 117 -12.79 6.69 -0.27
C ALA A 117 -13.80 7.21 0.78
N THR A 118 -15.09 6.97 0.56
CA THR A 118 -16.14 7.34 1.52
C THR A 118 -16.07 6.46 2.77
N LEU A 119 -15.89 5.15 2.60
CA LEU A 119 -15.81 4.20 3.71
C LEU A 119 -14.67 4.50 4.69
N VAL A 120 -13.55 5.02 4.19
CA VAL A 120 -12.37 5.33 5.02
C VAL A 120 -12.20 6.82 5.28
N ALA A 121 -13.24 7.63 5.00
CA ALA A 121 -13.19 9.06 5.23
C ALA A 121 -13.03 9.33 6.74
N MET A 122 -11.92 9.97 7.12
CA MET A 122 -11.48 10.25 8.51
C MET A 122 -10.97 9.05 9.31
N CYS A 123 -10.81 7.88 8.72
CA CYS A 123 -10.33 6.67 9.39
C CYS A 123 -8.80 6.54 9.40
N CYS A 124 -8.05 7.61 9.66
CA CYS A 124 -6.61 7.61 9.37
C CYS A 124 -5.77 6.76 10.33
N ASN A 125 -6.24 6.52 11.56
CA ASN A 125 -5.51 5.78 12.60
C ASN A 125 -6.23 4.49 13.01
N GLU A 126 -7.52 4.37 12.68
CA GLU A 126 -8.38 3.23 13.02
C GLU A 126 -7.96 1.89 12.41
N PRO A 127 -7.53 1.79 11.13
CA PRO A 127 -7.18 0.51 10.53
C PRO A 127 -6.05 -0.18 11.28
N GLN A 128 -5.05 0.59 11.73
CA GLN A 128 -3.95 0.05 12.51
C GLN A 128 -4.43 -0.51 13.85
N ALA A 129 -5.30 0.20 14.56
CA ALA A 129 -5.84 -0.25 15.85
C ALA A 129 -6.71 -1.51 15.70
N HIS A 130 -7.60 -1.55 14.70
CA HIS A 130 -8.52 -2.67 14.51
C HIS A 130 -7.86 -3.91 13.89
N LEU A 131 -6.87 -3.72 13.02
CA LEU A 131 -6.26 -4.80 12.26
C LEU A 131 -4.86 -5.19 12.74
N HIS A 132 -4.36 -4.63 13.84
CA HIS A 132 -3.03 -4.97 14.36
C HIS A 132 -2.82 -6.49 14.49
N GLY A 133 -3.78 -7.20 15.09
CA GLY A 133 -3.72 -8.65 15.26
C GLY A 133 -3.68 -9.41 13.93
N LEU A 134 -4.50 -8.99 12.96
CA LEU A 134 -4.52 -9.57 11.62
C LEU A 134 -3.19 -9.34 10.90
N ILE A 135 -2.68 -8.11 10.92
CA ILE A 135 -1.42 -7.72 10.26
C ILE A 135 -0.27 -8.51 10.86
N LYS A 136 -0.19 -8.59 12.19
CA LYS A 136 0.84 -9.36 12.91
C LYS A 136 0.82 -10.84 12.53
N ALA A 137 -0.36 -11.46 12.46
CA ALA A 137 -0.50 -12.85 12.06
C ALA A 137 -0.12 -13.08 10.59
N LEU A 138 -0.49 -12.16 9.69
CA LEU A 138 -0.18 -12.28 8.26
C LEU A 138 1.30 -12.15 7.95
N VAL A 139 2.05 -11.38 8.75
CA VAL A 139 3.50 -11.21 8.58
C VAL A 139 4.33 -12.07 9.53
N GLU A 140 3.69 -13.01 10.23
CA GLU A 140 4.39 -13.94 11.11
C GLU A 140 5.46 -14.72 10.33
N GLU A 141 6.62 -14.92 10.94
CA GLU A 141 7.79 -15.59 10.35
C GLU A 141 8.40 -14.92 9.10
N MET A 142 7.85 -13.79 8.64
CA MET A 142 8.46 -13.02 7.56
C MET A 142 9.66 -12.21 8.09
N PRO A 143 10.73 -12.04 7.30
CA PRO A 143 11.91 -11.27 7.70
C PRO A 143 11.63 -9.77 7.59
N VAL A 144 10.68 -9.26 8.37
CA VAL A 144 10.23 -7.87 8.32
C VAL A 144 10.17 -7.27 9.71
N LYS A 145 10.40 -5.96 9.77
CA LYS A 145 10.22 -5.11 10.93
C LYS A 145 8.99 -4.25 10.72
N ILE A 146 8.10 -4.21 11.71
CA ILE A 146 6.94 -3.31 11.75
C ILE A 146 7.30 -2.09 12.59
N GLU A 147 7.04 -0.91 12.05
CA GLU A 147 7.21 0.38 12.72
C GLU A 147 5.94 1.24 12.49
N GLU A 148 5.66 2.16 13.40
CA GLU A 148 4.47 3.02 13.36
C GLU A 148 4.86 4.51 13.30
N PRO A 149 5.48 4.98 12.21
CA PRO A 149 5.81 6.39 12.07
C PRO A 149 4.56 7.27 11.91
N GLN A 150 4.55 8.40 12.59
CA GLN A 150 3.66 9.51 12.24
C GLN A 150 4.21 10.24 11.02
N VAL A 151 3.34 10.57 10.07
CA VAL A 151 3.71 11.34 8.88
C VAL A 151 2.78 12.53 8.68
N ILE A 152 3.35 13.58 8.10
CA ILE A 152 2.61 14.74 7.58
C ILE A 152 2.68 14.65 6.06
N LEU A 153 1.52 14.54 5.42
CA LEU A 153 1.45 14.50 3.98
C LEU A 153 1.61 15.92 3.41
N ARG A 154 2.53 16.09 2.45
CA ARG A 154 2.68 17.39 1.75
C ARG A 154 1.48 17.69 0.85
N SER A 155 0.89 16.64 0.28
CA SER A 155 -0.29 16.67 -0.56
C SER A 155 -1.06 15.36 -0.42
N VAL A 156 -2.35 15.39 -0.75
CA VAL A 156 -3.19 14.18 -0.82
C VAL A 156 -3.59 13.94 -2.28
N SER A 157 -3.74 12.67 -2.67
CA SER A 157 -4.23 12.28 -4.00
C SER A 157 -5.67 12.71 -4.22
N GLN A 158 -6.47 12.75 -3.14
CA GLN A 158 -7.85 13.21 -3.14
C GLN A 158 -8.17 13.93 -1.83
N LYS A 159 -8.60 15.19 -1.92
CA LYS A 159 -9.17 15.90 -0.78
C LYS A 159 -10.57 15.38 -0.52
N ILE A 160 -10.90 15.18 0.74
CA ILE A 160 -12.24 14.80 1.20
C ILE A 160 -12.67 15.84 2.23
N THR A 161 -13.80 16.48 1.97
CA THR A 161 -14.45 17.42 2.88
C THR A 161 -15.76 16.80 3.37
N ILE A 162 -15.93 16.72 4.68
CA ILE A 162 -17.14 16.20 5.31
C ILE A 162 -17.94 17.37 5.86
N PHE A 163 -19.20 17.45 5.45
CA PHE A 163 -20.17 18.40 5.97
C PHE A 163 -21.07 17.70 6.97
N ARG A 164 -21.06 18.19 8.21
CA ARG A 164 -21.91 17.73 9.30
C ARG A 164 -22.92 18.84 9.60
N LYS A 165 -24.20 18.50 9.59
CA LYS A 165 -25.28 19.48 9.79
C LYS A 165 -25.21 20.19 11.15
N ASP A 166 -24.60 19.54 12.14
CA ASP A 166 -24.53 19.92 13.55
C ASP A 166 -23.12 20.40 13.98
N ALA A 167 -22.06 19.96 13.31
CA ALA A 167 -20.68 20.12 13.76
C ALA A 167 -19.75 20.84 12.75
N GLY A 168 -20.31 21.44 11.70
CA GLY A 168 -19.54 22.18 10.69
C GLY A 168 -18.84 21.26 9.69
N THR A 169 -17.65 21.67 9.23
CA THR A 169 -16.90 20.97 8.18
C THR A 169 -15.55 20.48 8.66
N ASN A 170 -15.18 19.27 8.23
CA ASN A 170 -13.85 18.69 8.47
C ASN A 170 -13.24 18.29 7.13
N ALA A 171 -11.92 18.43 6.98
CA ALA A 171 -11.20 18.00 5.78
C ALA A 171 -9.96 17.18 6.16
N ASN A 172 -9.60 16.23 5.30
CA ASN A 172 -8.38 15.42 5.44
C ASN A 172 -7.08 16.17 5.05
N TRP A 173 -7.16 17.45 4.68
CA TRP A 173 -6.03 18.29 4.24
C TRP A 173 -6.33 19.77 4.54
N PRO A 174 -5.33 20.64 4.84
CA PRO A 174 -3.87 20.42 4.84
C PRO A 174 -3.26 19.87 6.12
N ASN A 175 -3.97 19.95 7.24
CA ASN A 175 -3.35 19.80 8.56
C ASN A 175 -3.50 18.40 9.17
N TYR A 176 -3.87 17.40 8.36
CA TYR A 176 -4.14 16.07 8.87
C TYR A 176 -2.86 15.25 9.01
N GLN A 177 -2.62 14.74 10.22
CA GLN A 177 -1.50 13.85 10.52
C GLN A 177 -1.97 12.39 10.44
N HIS A 178 -1.14 11.53 9.86
CA HIS A 178 -1.46 10.11 9.68
C HIS A 178 -0.47 9.25 10.46
N ALA A 179 -0.96 8.29 11.23
CA ALA A 179 -0.15 7.17 11.69
C ALA A 179 -0.10 6.13 10.57
N ASN A 180 1.10 5.78 10.13
CA ASN A 180 1.29 4.77 9.10
C ASN A 180 1.96 3.54 9.68
N LEU A 181 1.54 2.37 9.22
CA LEU A 181 2.32 1.16 9.39
C LEU A 181 3.41 1.09 8.32
N GLN A 182 4.66 1.09 8.76
CA GLN A 182 5.82 0.85 7.94
C GLN A 182 6.30 -0.58 8.17
N ILE A 183 6.28 -1.40 7.12
CA ILE A 183 6.86 -2.74 7.14
C ILE A 183 8.10 -2.72 6.26
N ALA A 184 9.26 -2.87 6.87
CA ALA A 184 10.55 -2.87 6.20
C ALA A 184 11.17 -4.26 6.25
N GLY A 185 11.80 -4.70 5.16
CA GLY A 185 12.57 -5.94 5.18
C GLY A 185 13.76 -5.82 6.15
N SER A 186 13.96 -6.82 6.99
CA SER A 186 15.16 -6.95 7.80
C SER A 186 16.31 -7.31 6.86
N LEU A 187 17.09 -6.32 6.43
CA LEU A 187 18.37 -6.58 5.76
C LEU A 187 19.25 -7.38 6.73
N THR A 188 19.40 -8.68 6.51
CA THR A 188 20.61 -9.38 6.97
C THR A 188 21.75 -8.84 6.13
N LEU A 189 22.46 -7.84 6.65
CA LEU A 189 23.76 -7.49 6.11
C LEU A 189 24.63 -8.75 6.14
N PRO A 190 25.35 -9.10 5.07
CA PRO A 190 26.43 -10.06 5.21
C PRO A 190 27.45 -9.45 6.17
N VAL A 191 27.65 -10.10 7.31
CA VAL A 191 28.81 -9.85 8.17
C VAL A 191 30.01 -10.33 7.37
N HIS A 192 30.63 -9.41 6.63
CA HIS A 192 32.02 -9.59 6.23
C HIS A 192 32.86 -9.09 7.40
N ASP A 193 33.37 -10.03 8.18
CA ASP A 193 34.51 -9.79 9.06
C ASP A 193 35.70 -9.39 8.19
N THR A 194 36.06 -8.11 8.22
CA THR A 194 37.41 -7.67 7.87
C THR A 194 37.84 -6.57 8.83
N GLU A 195 38.82 -6.93 9.66
CA GLU A 195 39.64 -6.03 10.45
C GLU A 195 40.39 -4.99 9.59
N SER A 196 40.56 -3.81 10.20
CA SER A 196 41.65 -2.84 10.05
C SER A 196 41.62 -1.72 8.98
N ALA A 197 41.88 -0.52 9.53
CA ALA A 197 42.60 0.64 8.98
C ALA A 197 41.84 1.81 8.30
N GLU A 198 41.62 2.85 9.14
CA GLU A 198 41.83 4.30 8.95
C GLU A 198 40.88 5.18 8.08
N PRO A 199 40.75 6.47 8.45
CA PRO A 199 39.60 7.31 8.12
C PRO A 199 39.91 8.32 7.00
N TYR A 200 38.90 8.72 6.23
CA TYR A 200 38.65 10.07 5.68
C TYR A 200 37.79 9.96 4.41
N GLY A 201 36.72 10.77 4.36
CA GLY A 201 36.16 11.26 3.11
C GLY A 201 34.80 10.69 2.69
N LEU A 202 33.79 11.57 2.77
CA LEU A 202 32.57 11.60 1.95
C LEU A 202 31.64 10.37 2.06
N GLY A 203 30.77 10.43 3.07
CA GLY A 203 29.67 9.49 3.25
C GLY A 203 28.55 9.67 2.23
N ASP A 204 28.59 8.79 1.23
CA ASP A 204 27.58 8.50 0.23
C ASP A 204 26.12 8.45 0.75
N ILE A 205 25.23 8.95 -0.10
CA ILE A 205 23.77 8.95 0.07
C ILE A 205 23.26 7.50 0.07
N ARG A 206 22.99 6.95 1.25
CA ARG A 206 22.33 5.65 1.42
C ARG A 206 20.89 5.71 0.88
N ARG A 207 20.66 5.15 -0.31
CA ARG A 207 19.31 4.83 -0.81
C ARG A 207 18.80 3.53 -0.16
N THR A 208 18.27 3.62 1.05
CA THR A 208 17.32 2.61 1.55
C THR A 208 16.03 2.73 0.75
N ARG A 209 15.67 1.69 -0.03
CA ARG A 209 14.35 1.58 -0.67
C ARG A 209 13.31 1.25 0.40
N THR A 210 12.91 2.26 1.16
CA THR A 210 11.74 2.20 2.02
C THR A 210 10.50 2.37 1.15
N ARG A 211 9.80 1.28 0.81
CA ARG A 211 8.46 1.37 0.22
C ARG A 211 7.45 1.38 1.37
N GLN A 212 6.95 2.57 1.71
CA GLN A 212 5.86 2.75 2.68
C GLN A 212 4.61 1.99 2.19
N LEU A 213 4.04 1.14 3.04
CA LEU A 213 2.72 0.53 2.82
C LEU A 213 1.60 1.58 2.74
N SER A 214 1.80 2.77 3.32
CA SER A 214 0.85 3.86 3.19
C SER A 214 0.72 4.39 1.76
N LYS A 215 1.74 4.18 0.91
CA LYS A 215 1.68 4.61 -0.48
C LYS A 215 0.64 3.82 -1.27
N LYS A 216 0.35 2.56 -0.94
CA LYS A 216 -0.74 1.79 -1.58
C LYS A 216 -2.12 2.01 -0.95
N CYS A 217 -2.20 2.36 0.34
CA CYS A 217 -3.48 2.81 0.92
C CYS A 217 -3.93 4.18 0.37
N ILE A 218 -3.03 4.97 -0.24
CA ILE A 218 -3.33 6.30 -0.81
C ILE A 218 -3.24 6.34 -2.35
N ASP A 219 -2.41 5.50 -3.00
CA ASP A 219 -2.22 5.52 -4.46
C ASP A 219 -3.07 4.47 -5.23
N SER A 220 -3.88 3.63 -4.58
CA SER A 220 -4.77 2.68 -5.29
C SER A 220 -6.11 3.27 -5.72
N VAL A 221 -6.40 4.53 -5.37
CA VAL A 221 -7.45 5.30 -6.05
C VAL A 221 -6.83 5.93 -7.31
N THR A 222 -7.03 5.26 -8.44
CA THR A 222 -6.67 5.63 -9.83
C THR A 222 -5.27 5.27 -10.35
N THR A 223 -5.19 4.13 -11.04
CA THR A 223 -4.42 4.05 -12.29
C THR A 223 -5.14 3.14 -13.28
N ASN A 224 -6.03 3.72 -14.06
CA ASN A 224 -6.48 3.16 -15.33
C ASN A 224 -6.85 4.32 -16.24
N LEU A 225 -5.97 4.59 -17.22
CA LEU A 225 -6.25 5.05 -18.59
C LEU A 225 -5.00 5.76 -19.15
N SER A 226 -4.18 5.02 -19.89
CA SER A 226 -3.60 5.45 -21.17
C SER A 226 -2.58 4.42 -21.71
N SER A 227 -3.10 3.36 -22.32
CA SER A 227 -2.44 2.70 -23.45
C SER A 227 -3.47 1.88 -24.21
N THR A 228 -4.19 2.53 -25.13
CA THR A 228 -4.71 1.95 -26.39
C THR A 228 -5.57 3.00 -27.12
N ARG A 229 -4.92 3.92 -27.83
CA ARG A 229 -5.04 4.17 -29.28
C ARG A 229 -4.25 5.42 -29.63
#